data_AF-A0A938T273-F1
#
_entry.id   AF-A0A938T273-F1
#
_cell.length_a   1.000
_cell.length_b   1.000
_cell.length_c   1.000
_cell.angle_alpha   90.00
_cell.angle_beta   90.00
_cell.angle_gamma   90.00
#
_symmetry.space_group_name_H-M   'P 1'
#
loop_
_entity.id
_entity.type
_entity.pdbx_description
1 polymer ?
#
loop_
_entity_poly.entity_id
_entity_poly.type
_entity_poly.pdbx_seq_one_letter_code
_entity_poly.pdbx_strand_id
1 'polypeptide(L)'
;VSDWFNDKAPAIRAGQIDPSTFDESLAIALMLSEPILIRRPLMDWDGRKFCGFDASIEAMFELCAMEGNLESCMEPTGRCD
;
A
#
# COMPACT_ATOMS: atom_id res chain seq x y z
N VAL A 1 -1.73 -10.42 9.42
CA VAL A 1 -2.74 -10.43 8.33
C VAL A 1 -3.39 -9.05 8.17
N SER A 2 -3.77 -8.37 9.26
CA SER A 2 -4.34 -7.01 9.21
C SER A 2 -3.49 -5.99 8.45
N ASP A 3 -2.16 -6.05 8.60
CA ASP A 3 -1.23 -5.13 7.94
C ASP A 3 -1.16 -5.28 6.41
N TRP A 4 -1.76 -6.33 5.86
CA TRP A 4 -1.85 -6.53 4.40
C TRP A 4 -2.97 -5.70 3.79
N PHE A 5 -3.89 -5.18 4.61
CA PHE A 5 -5.02 -4.39 4.16
C PHE A 5 -4.64 -2.93 3.93
N ASN A 6 -5.21 -2.34 2.88
CA ASN A 6 -5.15 -0.93 2.60
C ASN A 6 -6.13 -0.17 3.50
N ASP A 7 -5.65 0.50 4.55
CA ASP A 7 -6.47 1.28 5.48
C ASP A 7 -7.29 2.38 4.79
N LYS A 8 -6.83 2.83 3.60
CA LYS A 8 -7.51 3.84 2.80
C LYS A 8 -8.65 3.27 1.96
N ALA A 9 -8.83 1.94 1.89
CA ALA A 9 -9.90 1.33 1.13
C ALA A 9 -11.29 1.80 1.65
N PRO A 10 -12.24 2.16 0.78
CA PRO A 10 -13.52 2.73 1.19
C PRO A 10 -14.28 1.87 2.20
N ALA A 11 -14.32 0.55 2.01
CA ALA A 11 -15.02 -0.38 2.88
C ALA A 11 -14.41 -0.46 4.30
N ILE A 12 -13.08 -0.31 4.43
CA ILE A 12 -12.40 -0.26 5.73
C ILE A 12 -12.66 1.09 6.40
N ARG A 13 -12.53 2.21 5.67
CA ARG A 13 -12.80 3.55 6.23
C ARG A 13 -14.26 3.74 6.65
N ALA A 14 -15.19 3.07 5.98
CA ALA A 14 -16.60 3.05 6.34
C ALA A 14 -16.94 2.08 7.49
N GLY A 15 -15.96 1.30 7.99
CA GLY A 15 -16.15 0.31 9.05
C GLY A 15 -16.95 -0.92 8.62
N GLN A 16 -17.10 -1.17 7.32
CA GLN A 16 -17.79 -2.35 6.78
C GLN A 16 -16.92 -3.61 6.86
N ILE A 17 -15.60 -3.42 6.83
CA ILE A 17 -14.60 -4.48 6.94
C ILE A 17 -13.67 -4.10 8.09
N ASP A 18 -13.56 -4.98 9.09
CA ASP A 18 -12.53 -4.91 10.13
C ASP A 18 -11.41 -5.91 9.81
N PRO A 19 -10.22 -5.46 9.37
CA PRO A 19 -9.09 -6.33 9.05
C PRO A 19 -8.69 -7.27 10.20
N SER A 20 -8.96 -6.89 11.45
CA SER A 20 -8.58 -7.63 12.66
C SER A 20 -9.39 -8.91 12.86
N THR A 21 -10.53 -9.05 12.18
CA THR A 21 -11.42 -10.21 12.34
C THR A 21 -11.14 -11.35 11.36
N PHE A 22 -10.25 -11.14 10.39
CA PHE A 22 -9.96 -12.12 9.35
C PHE A 22 -8.72 -12.95 9.69
N ASP A 23 -8.78 -14.26 9.43
CA ASP A 23 -7.58 -15.10 9.34
C ASP A 23 -6.90 -14.96 7.96
N GLU A 24 -5.75 -15.60 7.79
CA GLU A 24 -4.96 -15.53 6.55
C GLU A 24 -5.72 -16.01 5.31
N SER A 25 -6.44 -17.13 5.41
CA SER A 25 -7.11 -17.73 4.25
C SER A 25 -8.30 -16.89 3.81
N LEU A 26 -9.11 -16.42 4.77
CA LEU A 26 -10.24 -15.54 4.51
C LEU A 26 -9.79 -14.17 4.01
N ALA A 27 -8.72 -13.61 4.58
CA ALA A 27 -8.15 -12.34 4.13
C ALA A 27 -7.68 -12.42 2.67
N ILE A 28 -6.96 -13.48 2.29
CA ILE A 28 -6.50 -13.67 0.90
C ILE A 28 -7.69 -13.84 -0.05
N ALA A 29 -8.69 -14.66 0.30
CA ALA A 29 -9.88 -14.84 -0.52
C ALA A 29 -10.62 -13.52 -0.77
N LEU A 30 -10.76 -12.70 0.28
CA LEU A 30 -11.38 -11.38 0.20
C LEU A 30 -10.54 -10.40 -0.63
N MET A 31 -9.22 -10.42 -0.50
CA MET A 31 -8.31 -9.59 -1.31
C MET A 31 -8.33 -9.97 -2.79
N LEU A 32 -8.54 -11.25 -3.10
CA LEU A 32 -8.72 -11.72 -4.47
C LEU A 32 -10.07 -11.28 -5.05
N SER A 33 -11.14 -11.25 -4.24
CA SER A 33 -12.45 -10.75 -4.69
C SER A 33 -12.47 -9.23 -4.81
N GLU A 34 -11.82 -8.52 -3.89
CA GLU A 34 -11.77 -7.06 -3.82
C GLU A 34 -10.32 -6.53 -3.77
N PRO A 35 -9.63 -6.44 -4.93
CA PRO A 35 -8.21 -6.08 -5.00
C PRO A 35 -7.86 -4.67 -4.49
N ILE A 36 -8.84 -3.80 -4.26
CA ILE A 36 -8.64 -2.48 -3.65
C ILE A 36 -8.22 -2.58 -2.17
N LEU A 37 -8.57 -3.69 -1.52
CA LEU A 37 -8.22 -3.97 -0.12
C LEU A 37 -6.74 -4.29 0.07
N ILE A 38 -5.98 -4.57 -0.98
CA ILE A 38 -4.57 -4.94 -0.90
C ILE A 38 -3.70 -3.69 -0.67
N ARG A 39 -2.89 -3.69 0.40
CA ARG A 39 -1.84 -2.68 0.66
C ARG A 39 -0.73 -2.77 -0.38
N ARG A 40 -0.47 -1.67 -1.08
CA ARG A 40 0.48 -1.60 -2.22
C ARG A 40 1.71 -0.75 -1.88
N PRO A 41 2.89 -1.05 -2.46
CA PRO A 41 3.15 -2.06 -3.50
C PRO A 41 3.29 -3.48 -2.94
N LEU A 42 3.08 -4.50 -3.78
CA LEU A 42 3.50 -5.87 -3.46
C LEU A 42 4.89 -6.09 -4.05
N MET A 43 5.83 -6.61 -3.24
CA MET A 43 7.23 -6.77 -3.63
C MET A 43 7.73 -8.16 -3.26
N ASP A 44 8.58 -8.70 -4.12
CA ASP A 44 9.36 -9.91 -3.88
C ASP A 44 10.85 -9.56 -4.05
N TRP A 45 11.64 -9.76 -3.01
CA TRP A 45 13.06 -9.46 -3.01
C TRP A 45 13.81 -10.49 -2.18
N ASP A 46 14.80 -11.14 -2.79
CA ASP A 46 15.65 -12.15 -2.14
C ASP A 46 14.83 -13.25 -1.42
N GLY A 47 13.75 -13.70 -2.04
CA GLY A 47 12.85 -14.73 -1.49
C GLY A 47 11.93 -14.26 -0.36
N ARG A 48 11.95 -12.96 -0.02
CA ARG A 48 11.06 -12.34 0.97
C ARG A 48 9.94 -11.59 0.28
N LYS A 49 8.73 -11.66 0.86
CA LYS A 49 7.54 -11.00 0.33
C LYS A 49 7.14 -9.83 1.22
N PHE A 50 6.82 -8.71 0.59
CA PHE A 50 6.47 -7.46 1.27
C PHE A 50 5.19 -6.87 0.68
N CYS A 51 4.46 -6.12 1.52
CA CYS A 51 3.28 -5.37 1.11
C CYS A 51 3.30 -3.96 1.72
N GLY A 52 3.15 -2.94 0.88
CA GLY A 52 3.26 -1.54 1.27
C GLY A 52 4.70 -1.06 1.35
N PHE A 53 4.85 0.20 1.76
CA PHE A 53 6.12 0.77 2.21
C PHE A 53 6.04 0.91 3.73
N ASP A 54 6.99 0.30 4.43
CA ASP A 54 7.15 0.45 5.87
C ASP A 54 8.63 0.56 6.23
N ALA A 55 8.91 0.93 7.48
CA ALA A 55 10.27 1.22 7.94
C ALA A 55 11.25 0.05 7.75
N SER A 56 10.78 -1.20 7.71
CA SER A 56 11.64 -2.36 7.44
C SER A 56 12.16 -2.37 6.00
N ILE A 57 11.35 -1.91 5.04
CA ILE A 57 11.71 -1.78 3.63
C ILE A 57 12.67 -0.60 3.45
N GLU A 58 12.41 0.52 4.10
CA GLU A 58 13.28 1.69 4.07
C GLU A 58 14.69 1.36 4.56
N ALA A 59 14.79 0.67 5.69
CA ALA A 59 16.06 0.22 6.24
C ALA A 59 16.77 -0.81 5.34
N MET A 60 16.02 -1.74 4.74
CA MET A 60 16.58 -2.81 3.90
C MET A 60 17.19 -2.30 2.59
N PHE A 61 16.57 -1.29 1.98
CA PHE A 61 17.04 -0.72 0.72
C PHE A 61 17.93 0.52 0.93
N GLU A 62 18.31 0.84 2.17
CA GLU A 62 19.04 2.07 2.52
C GLU A 62 18.41 3.31 1.87
N LEU A 63 17.07 3.33 1.81
CA LEU A 63 16.32 4.42 1.21
C LEU A 63 16.48 5.66 2.11
N CYS A 64 17.27 6.63 1.67
CA CYS A 64 17.29 7.95 2.27
C CYS A 64 16.04 8.73 1.84
N ALA A 65 15.37 9.36 2.79
CA ALA A 65 14.32 10.32 2.49
C ALA A 65 14.91 11.47 1.66
N MET A 66 14.32 11.75 0.50
CA MET A 66 14.63 12.96 -0.25
C MET A 66 13.89 14.13 0.40
N GLU A 67 14.60 15.18 0.81
CA GLU A 67 13.97 16.41 1.30
C GLU A 67 13.40 17.20 0.12
N GLY A 68 12.07 17.38 0.08
CA GLY A 68 11.36 18.12 -0.96
C GLY A 68 9.86 17.81 -0.99
N ASN A 69 9.05 18.70 -1.59
CA ASN A 69 7.63 18.44 -1.80
C ASN A 69 7.43 17.49 -3.00
N LEU A 70 7.54 16.18 -2.78
CA LEU A 70 7.28 15.15 -3.81
C LEU A 70 5.82 15.12 -4.30
N GLU A 71 4.91 15.78 -3.57
CA GLU A 71 3.47 15.82 -3.86
C GLU A 71 3.09 17.03 -4.75
N SER A 72 4.06 17.69 -5.38
CA SER A 72 3.76 18.66 -6.44
C SER A 72 3.72 17.92 -7.77
N CYS A 73 2.52 17.76 -8.34
CA CYS A 73 2.43 17.72 -9.80
C CYS A 73 3.11 18.99 -10.30
N MET A 74 4.25 18.87 -10.97
CA MET A 74 4.80 20.00 -11.71
C MET A 74 3.78 20.28 -12.82
N GLU A 75 2.95 21.32 -12.63
CA GLU A 75 2.11 21.82 -13.70
C GLU A 75 3.04 22.08 -14.89
N PRO A 76 2.77 21.51 -16.09
CA PRO A 76 3.56 21.87 -17.26
C PRO A 76 3.40 23.38 -17.45
N THR A 77 4.50 24.13 -17.31
CA THR A 77 4.56 25.55 -17.63
C THR A 77 4.44 25.71 -19.15
N GLY A 78 3.23 25.55 -19.66
CA GLY A 78 2.94 25.53 -21.08
C GLY A 78 1.60 24.85 -21.35
N ARG A 79 0.61 25.66 -21.72
CA ARG A 79 -0.61 25.15 -22.35
C ARG A 79 -0.20 24.59 -23.72
N CYS A 80 -0.59 23.35 -24.02
CA CYS A 80 -0.51 22.85 -25.39
C CYS A 80 -1.54 23.64 -26.21
N ASP A 81 -1.07 24.58 -27.04
CA ASP A 81 -1.85 25.12 -28.16
C ASP A 81 -1.97 24.07 -29.28
#